data_AF-A0A377CAF8-F1
#
_entry.id   AF-A0A377CAF8-F1
#
_cell.length_a   1.000
_cell.length_b   1.000
_cell.length_c   1.000
_cell.angle_alpha   90.00
_cell.angle_beta   90.00
_cell.angle_gamma   90.00
#
_symmetry.space_group_name_H-M   'P 1'
#
loop_
_entity.id
_entity.type
_entity.pdbx_description
1 polymer ?
#
loop_
_entity_poly.entity_id
_entity_poly.type
_entity_poly.pdbx_seq_one_letter_code
_entity_poly.pdbx_strand_id
1 'polypeptide(L)' 'MVHDGERDHPTIALVNRAIEPLLLEYLQAGERRVMAFMRLAGGHAVDFSDHKDAFVNVNTPEELARWQEKR' A
#
# COMPACT_ATOMS: atom_id res chain seq x y z
N MET A 1 -4.90 1.86 -5.28
CA MET A 1 -3.72 1.93 -4.38
C MET A 1 -2.84 3.09 -4.82
N VAL A 2 -1.94 3.55 -3.97
CA VAL A 2 -1.00 4.62 -4.33
C VAL A 2 0.22 4.04 -5.06
N HIS A 3 0.76 4.78 -6.04
CA HIS A 3 2.10 4.63 -6.59
C HIS A 3 2.88 5.93 -6.38
N ASP A 4 4.05 5.87 -5.72
CA ASP A 4 4.82 7.07 -5.33
C ASP A 4 5.78 7.59 -6.42
N GLY A 5 5.73 7.01 -7.62
CA GLY A 5 6.66 7.28 -8.73
C GLY A 5 7.77 6.24 -8.85
N GLU A 6 8.05 5.44 -7.82
CA GLU A 6 9.05 4.36 -7.84
C GLU A 6 8.46 2.98 -7.55
N ARG A 7 7.44 2.91 -6.68
CA ARG A 7 6.83 1.64 -6.26
C ARG A 7 5.37 1.81 -5.87
N ASP A 8 4.66 0.68 -5.90
CA ASP A 8 3.31 0.56 -5.36
C ASP A 8 3.30 0.53 -3.83
N HIS A 9 2.31 1.19 -3.24
CA HIS A 9 1.95 1.13 -1.83
C HIS A 9 0.55 0.52 -1.67
N PRO A 10 0.41 -0.82 -1.78
CA PRO A 10 -0.89 -1.49 -1.83
C PRO A 10 -1.74 -1.34 -0.56
N THR A 11 -1.11 -1.08 0.59
CA THR A 11 -1.80 -0.91 1.86
C THR A 11 -2.29 0.52 2.08
N ILE A 12 -1.82 1.47 1.28
CA ILE A 12 -2.40 2.82 1.18
C ILE A 12 -3.42 2.77 0.05
N ALA A 13 -4.65 2.43 0.40
CA ALA A 13 -5.71 2.16 -0.55
C ALA A 13 -7.05 2.73 -0.09
N LEU A 14 -7.82 3.25 -1.06
CA LEU A 14 -9.25 3.47 -0.91
C LEU A 14 -9.97 2.18 -1.31
N VAL A 15 -10.76 1.62 -0.41
CA VAL A 15 -11.44 0.34 -0.61
C VAL A 15 -12.94 0.49 -0.35
N ASN A 16 -13.77 0.03 -1.29
CA ASN A 16 -15.21 -0.01 -1.12
C ASN A 16 -15.61 -1.27 -0.32
N ARG A 17 -16.62 -1.17 0.55
CA ARG A 17 -17.11 -2.31 1.35
C ARG A 17 -17.62 -3.48 0.51
N ALA A 18 -18.05 -3.25 -0.73
CA ALA A 18 -18.45 -4.31 -1.65
C ALA A 18 -17.35 -5.37 -1.90
N ILE A 19 -16.09 -5.07 -1.59
CA ILE A 19 -14.95 -5.99 -1.72
C ILE A 19 -14.82 -6.98 -0.55
N GLU A 20 -15.56 -6.79 0.55
CA GLU A 20 -15.49 -7.63 1.75
C GLU A 20 -15.67 -9.14 1.47
N PRO A 21 -16.69 -9.61 0.71
CA PRO A 21 -16.86 -11.04 0.45
C PRO A 21 -15.68 -11.64 -0.31
N LEU A 22 -15.13 -10.89 -1.28
CA LEU A 22 -13.97 -11.32 -2.06
C LEU A 22 -12.71 -11.41 -1.20
N LEU A 23 -12.52 -10.47 -0.27
CA LEU A 23 -11.40 -10.50 0.67
C LEU A 23 -11.50 -11.71 1.61
N LEU A 24 -12.70 -12.01 2.11
CA LEU A 24 -12.93 -13.16 2.97
C LEU A 24 -12.59 -14.48 2.25
N GLU A 25 -13.09 -14.66 1.03
CA GLU A 25 -12.80 -15.84 0.21
C GLU A 25 -11.29 -15.97 -0.06
N TYR A 26 -10.63 -14.88 -0.43
CA TYR A 26 -9.20 -14.85 -0.70
C TYR A 26 -8.38 -15.28 0.52
N LEU A 27 -8.71 -14.77 1.71
CA LEU A 27 -8.03 -15.14 2.96
C LEU A 27 -8.34 -16.59 3.37
N GLN A 28 -9.58 -17.07 3.19
CA GLN A 28 -9.96 -18.45 3.50
C GLN A 28 -9.25 -19.47 2.61
N ALA A 29 -8.91 -19.09 1.37
CA ALA A 29 -8.05 -19.88 0.49
C ALA A 29 -6.58 -19.94 0.96
N GLY A 30 -6.22 -19.28 2.06
CA GLY A 30 -4.86 -19.23 2.60
C GLY A 30 -3.94 -18.21 1.91
N GLU A 31 -4.50 -17.37 1.04
CA GLU A 31 -3.73 -16.35 0.34
C GLU A 31 -3.44 -15.14 1.26
N ARG A 32 -2.33 -14.45 0.97
CA ARG A 32 -1.83 -13.32 1.77
C ARG A 32 -1.19 -12.19 0.97
N ARG A 33 -1.14 -12.32 -0.36
CA ARG A 33 -0.41 -11.41 -1.24
C ARG A 33 -1.26 -10.19 -1.55
N VAL A 34 -1.01 -9.07 -0.86
CA VAL A 34 -1.83 -7.85 -0.97
C VAL A 34 -1.92 -7.32 -2.42
N MET A 35 -0.80 -7.21 -3.14
CA MET A 35 -0.82 -6.75 -4.54
C MET A 35 -1.63 -7.66 -5.46
N ALA A 36 -1.57 -8.98 -5.24
CA ALA A 36 -2.34 -9.93 -6.03
C ALA A 36 -3.84 -9.78 -5.76
N PHE A 37 -4.23 -9.60 -4.49
CA PHE A 37 -5.61 -9.31 -4.12
C PHE A 37 -6.13 -8.01 -4.72
N MET A 38 -5.36 -6.91 -4.64
CA MET A 38 -5.78 -5.62 -5.19
C MET A 38 -6.01 -5.70 -6.71
N ARG A 39 -5.18 -6.45 -7.45
CA ARG A 39 -5.41 -6.70 -8.88
C ARG A 39 -6.61 -7.61 -9.14
N LEU A 40 -6.79 -8.66 -8.34
CA LEU A 40 -7.95 -9.56 -8.42
C LEU A 40 -9.26 -8.80 -8.21
N ALA A 41 -9.29 -7.86 -7.28
CA ALA A 41 -10.42 -6.98 -6.99
C ALA A 41 -10.66 -5.88 -8.05
N GLY A 42 -9.88 -5.85 -9.15
CA GLY A 42 -9.98 -4.85 -10.21
C GLY A 42 -9.39 -3.48 -9.85
N GLY A 43 -8.59 -3.40 -8.79
CA GLY A 43 -7.92 -2.18 -8.38
C GLY A 43 -6.79 -1.79 -9.32
N HIS A 44 -6.55 -0.48 -9.43
CA HIS A 44 -5.42 0.10 -10.15
C HIS A 44 -4.63 1.07 -9.25
N ALA A 45 -3.40 1.37 -9.67
CA ALA A 45 -2.57 2.37 -9.03
C ALA A 45 -2.99 3.79 -9.46
N VAL A 46 -2.95 4.71 -8.51
CA VAL A 46 -3.09 6.15 -8.74
C VAL A 46 -1.72 6.76 -8.53
N ASP A 47 -1.28 7.59 -9.47
CA ASP A 47 0.04 8.23 -9.45
C ASP A 47 0.08 9.39 -8.45
N PHE A 48 1.08 9.37 -7.58
CA PHE A 48 1.41 10.41 -6.60
C PHE A 48 2.91 10.78 -6.67
N SER A 49 3.53 10.62 -7.84
CA SER A 49 4.94 10.95 -8.06
C SER A 49 5.29 12.41 -7.75
N ASP A 50 4.32 13.32 -7.76
CA ASP A 50 4.46 14.72 -7.36
C ASP A 50 4.63 14.93 -5.84
N HIS A 51 4.29 13.92 -5.03
CA HIS A 51 4.39 13.93 -3.56
C HIS A 51 5.16 12.72 -3.01
N LYS A 52 6.20 12.27 -3.70
CA LYS A 52 6.98 11.07 -3.32
C LYS A 52 7.34 10.99 -1.83
N ASP A 53 7.88 12.06 -1.26
CA ASP A 53 8.35 12.07 0.14
C ASP A 53 7.22 11.90 1.17
N ALA A 54 5.95 12.12 0.76
CA ALA A 54 4.78 11.90 1.63
C ALA A 54 4.52 10.41 1.92
N PHE A 55 5.13 9.50 1.15
CA PHE A 55 4.94 8.05 1.26
C PHE A 55 6.17 7.31 1.79
N VAL A 56 7.15 8.04 2.34
CA VAL A 56 8.28 7.43 3.06
C VAL A 56 7.75 6.61 4.23
N ASN A 57 8.19 5.34 4.32
CA ASN A 57 7.95 4.49 5.47
C ASN A 57 9.19 4.42 6.37
N VAL A 58 8.97 4.31 7.68
CA VAL A 58 10.01 4.08 8.68
C VAL A 58 9.86 2.65 9.21
N ASN A 59 10.77 1.78 8.79
CA ASN A 59 10.77 0.35 9.13
C ASN A 59 11.67 0.05 10.33
N THR A 60 12.68 0.89 10.60
CA THR A 60 13.64 0.66 11.69
C THR A 60 13.88 1.91 12.55
N PRO A 61 14.35 1.75 13.80
CA PRO A 61 14.73 2.90 14.64
C PRO A 61 15.83 3.78 14.02
N GLU A 62 16.78 3.19 13.29
CA GLU A 62 17.83 3.92 12.60
C GLU A 62 17.27 4.79 11.47
N GLU A 63 16.25 4.28 10.74
CA GLU A 63 15.50 5.08 9.78
C GLU A 63 14.84 6.28 10.46
N LEU A 64 14.22 6.09 11.64
CA LEU A 64 13.59 7.16 12.40
C LEU A 64 14.60 8.25 12.81
N ALA A 65 15.78 7.87 13.30
CA ALA A 65 16.82 8.80 13.73
C ALA A 65 17.23 9.76 12.59
N ARG A 66 17.39 9.24 11.36
CA ARG A 66 17.72 10.07 10.17
C ARG A 66 16.66 11.13 9.86
N TRP A 67 15.39 10.90 10.18
CA TRP A 67 14.31 11.87 9.99
C TRP A 67 14.23 12.91 11.11
N GLN A 68 14.72 12.58 12.31
CA GLN A 68 14.80 13.52 13.42
C GLN A 68 15.95 14.52 13.28
N GLU A 69 17.08 14.10 12.69
CA GLU A 69 18.24 14.96 12.40
C GLU A 69 17.99 15.94 11.25
N LYS A 70 17.04 15.64 10.35
CA LYS A 70 16.64 16.53 9.24
C LYS A 70 15.75 17.71 9.66
N ARG A 71 15.55 17.94 10.97
CA ARG A 71 14.76 19.07 11.50
C ARG A 71 15.59 20.34 11.69
#